data_AF-A0A061GCY1-F1
#
_entry.id   AF-A0A061GCY1-F1
#
_cell.length_a   1.000
_cell.length_b   1.000
_cell.length_c   1.000
_cell.angle_alpha   90.00
_cell.angle_beta   90.00
_cell.angle_gamma   90.00
#
_symmetry.space_group_name_H-M   'P 1'
#
loop_
_entity.id
_entity.type
_entity.pdbx_description
1 polymer ?
#
loop_
_entity_poly.entity_id
_entity_poly.type
_entity_poly.pdbx_seq_one_letter_code
_entity_poly.pdbx_strand_id
1 'polypeptide(L)'
;MAEELALDLEELRQLQSIAKRPRILSLLSSEIRNLEKTSNEVAKAPTPATVSQIPTPISTSGKVPVNPALSYVTLASFSWDQDNDKVKIYVSLEGVNQEKIQTEFKPMSFDVKFHDVQGKNYRCAIPKLNKDIVPEKCKVLVKPTRVVITLFKASKGNWSDLHYKEDKLKPNLDKERDPMAGIMDLMKNMYEDGDDDMKRTIAKAWTDARSGKTADPLKGYR
;
A
#
# COMPACT_ATOMS: atom_id res chain seq x y z
N MET A 1 8.36 -30.40 15.03
CA MET A 1 7.18 -30.09 14.18
C MET A 1 5.88 -30.52 14.83
N ALA A 2 5.43 -31.78 14.74
CA ALA A 2 4.11 -32.17 15.29
C ALA A 2 3.99 -31.97 16.83
N GLU A 3 5.08 -32.20 17.56
CA GLU A 3 5.16 -32.03 19.01
C GLU A 3 5.21 -30.55 19.44
N GLU A 4 5.91 -29.70 18.69
CA GLU A 4 5.92 -28.24 18.90
C GLU A 4 4.53 -27.63 18.66
N LEU A 5 3.84 -28.03 17.59
CA LEU A 5 2.48 -27.58 17.31
C LEU A 5 1.46 -27.98 18.41
N ALA A 6 1.73 -29.07 19.14
CA ALA A 6 0.91 -29.46 20.29
C ALA A 6 1.18 -28.57 21.52
N LEU A 7 2.43 -28.17 21.75
CA LEU A 7 2.82 -27.22 22.80
C LEU A 7 2.25 -25.82 22.51
N ASP A 8 2.38 -25.33 21.28
CA ASP A 8 1.82 -24.04 20.83
C ASP A 8 0.30 -23.98 21.03
N LEU A 9 -0.41 -25.08 20.72
CA LEU A 9 -1.86 -25.19 20.94
C LEU A 9 -2.25 -25.12 22.42
N GLU A 10 -1.46 -25.74 23.30
CA GLU A 10 -1.70 -25.72 24.74
C GLU A 10 -1.43 -24.31 25.32
N GLU A 11 -0.32 -23.67 24.94
CA GLU A 11 -0.02 -22.29 25.37
C GLU A 11 -1.10 -21.30 24.90
N LEU A 12 -1.58 -21.41 23.66
CA LEU A 12 -2.66 -20.54 23.16
C LEU A 12 -3.98 -20.74 23.90
N ARG A 13 -4.33 -21.97 24.33
CA ARG A 13 -5.50 -22.22 25.19
C ARG A 13 -5.32 -21.57 26.56
N GLN A 14 -4.14 -21.67 27.16
CA GLN A 14 -3.83 -21.02 28.43
C GLN A 14 -3.94 -19.50 28.34
N LEU A 15 -3.36 -18.89 27.30
CA LEU A 15 -3.47 -17.45 27.01
C LEU A 15 -4.93 -17.02 26.75
N GLN A 16 -5.72 -17.85 26.08
CA GLN A 16 -7.15 -17.60 25.87
C GLN A 16 -7.92 -17.56 27.20
N SER A 17 -7.61 -18.43 28.16
CA SER A 17 -8.26 -18.44 29.48
C SER A 17 -7.98 -17.18 30.31
N ILE A 18 -6.82 -16.55 30.11
CA ILE A 18 -6.38 -15.35 30.84
C ILE A 18 -6.91 -14.06 30.17
N ALA A 19 -7.16 -14.09 28.86
CA ALA A 19 -7.54 -12.93 28.07
C ALA A 19 -8.96 -12.41 28.37
N LYS A 20 -9.08 -11.19 28.90
CA LYS A 20 -10.38 -10.57 29.26
C LYS A 20 -10.99 -9.67 28.17
N ARG A 21 -10.25 -9.33 27.10
CA ARG A 21 -10.73 -8.41 26.05
C ARG A 21 -11.33 -9.20 24.87
N PRO A 22 -12.53 -8.85 24.38
CA PRO A 22 -13.23 -9.63 23.35
C PRO A 22 -12.46 -9.70 22.02
N ARG A 23 -11.77 -8.62 21.63
CA ARG A 23 -10.91 -8.61 20.43
C ARG A 23 -9.71 -9.57 20.55
N ILE A 24 -9.16 -9.75 21.75
CA ILE A 24 -8.02 -10.65 22.01
C ILE A 24 -8.52 -12.09 22.05
N LEU A 25 -9.65 -12.36 22.71
CA LEU A 25 -10.31 -13.67 22.71
C LEU A 25 -10.66 -14.14 21.29
N SER A 26 -11.21 -13.25 20.46
CA SER A 26 -11.52 -13.55 19.05
C SER A 26 -10.27 -13.88 18.23
N LEU A 27 -9.17 -13.16 18.45
CA LEU A 27 -7.88 -13.43 17.80
C LEU A 27 -7.32 -14.81 18.21
N LEU A 28 -7.20 -15.06 19.52
CA LEU A 28 -6.69 -16.32 20.07
C LEU A 28 -7.54 -17.53 19.64
N SER A 29 -8.87 -17.41 19.69
CA SER A 29 -9.78 -18.48 19.22
C SER A 29 -9.64 -18.79 17.73
N SER A 30 -9.28 -17.79 16.92
CA SER A 30 -9.07 -17.96 15.47
C SER A 30 -7.75 -18.67 15.20
N GLU A 31 -6.69 -18.34 15.93
CA GLU A 31 -5.37 -18.98 15.76
C GLU A 31 -5.36 -20.42 16.28
N ILE A 32 -6.00 -20.70 17.42
CA ILE A 32 -6.20 -22.08 17.91
C ILE A 32 -6.89 -22.94 16.84
N ARG A 33 -7.99 -22.44 16.26
CA ARG A 33 -8.73 -23.14 15.20
C ARG A 33 -7.93 -23.31 13.90
N ASN A 34 -6.96 -22.44 13.65
CA ASN A 34 -6.05 -22.53 12.50
C ASN A 34 -5.04 -23.67 12.72
N LEU A 35 -4.38 -23.68 13.89
CA LEU A 35 -3.42 -24.72 14.28
C LEU A 35 -4.06 -26.11 14.43
N GLU A 36 -5.29 -26.20 14.96
CA GLU A 36 -6.07 -27.45 15.01
C GLU A 36 -6.32 -28.05 13.61
N LYS A 37 -6.51 -27.21 12.59
CA LYS A 37 -6.63 -27.67 11.20
C LYS A 37 -5.30 -28.15 10.65
N THR A 38 -4.23 -27.37 10.81
CA THR A 38 -2.88 -27.72 10.34
C THR A 38 -2.40 -29.04 10.98
N SER A 39 -2.65 -29.23 12.27
CA SER A 39 -2.35 -30.48 12.98
C SER A 39 -3.14 -31.68 12.40
N ASN A 40 -4.45 -31.50 12.13
CA ASN A 40 -5.27 -32.54 11.50
C ASN A 40 -4.89 -32.86 10.04
N GLU A 41 -4.35 -31.91 9.28
CA GLU A 41 -3.83 -32.19 7.92
C GLU A 41 -2.51 -32.95 7.98
N VAL A 42 -1.60 -32.61 8.90
CA VAL A 42 -0.35 -33.36 9.12
C VAL A 42 -0.61 -34.80 9.56
N ALA A 43 -1.68 -35.04 10.34
CA ALA A 43 -2.07 -36.37 10.78
C ALA A 43 -2.78 -37.23 9.71
N LYS A 44 -3.14 -36.68 8.53
CA LYS A 44 -4.00 -37.34 7.53
C LYS A 44 -3.32 -37.73 6.22
N ALA A 45 -2.01 -37.56 6.06
CA ALA A 45 -1.31 -37.91 4.83
C ALA A 45 -1.11 -39.43 4.65
N PRO A 46 -1.69 -40.08 3.63
CA PRO A 46 -1.23 -41.38 3.14
C PRO A 46 -0.12 -41.17 2.11
N THR A 47 0.93 -41.99 2.17
CA THR A 47 2.02 -42.01 1.18
C THR A 47 1.69 -43.01 0.03
N PRO A 48 2.56 -43.30 -0.95
CA PRO A 48 2.39 -42.76 -2.30
C PRO A 48 2.27 -43.81 -3.43
N ALA A 49 1.69 -43.47 -4.59
CA ALA A 49 1.67 -44.36 -5.77
C ALA A 49 1.69 -43.65 -7.15
N THR A 50 2.87 -43.66 -7.78
CA THR A 50 3.16 -44.14 -9.15
C THR A 50 2.30 -43.74 -10.37
N VAL A 51 2.88 -42.85 -11.19
CA VAL A 51 3.09 -42.92 -12.68
C VAL A 51 2.00 -43.53 -13.61
N SER A 52 1.46 -42.70 -14.53
CA SER A 52 1.36 -42.93 -16.01
C SER A 52 0.60 -41.77 -16.68
N GLN A 53 1.17 -40.94 -17.57
CA GLN A 53 1.56 -41.09 -18.99
C GLN A 53 0.64 -40.23 -19.90
N ILE A 54 1.25 -39.61 -20.93
CA ILE A 54 0.70 -38.63 -21.90
C ILE A 54 0.75 -39.29 -23.30
N PRO A 55 -0.19 -39.06 -24.25
CA PRO A 55 -0.05 -37.99 -25.28
C PRO A 55 -1.40 -37.35 -25.74
N THR A 56 -1.62 -36.02 -25.77
CA THR A 56 -1.35 -35.00 -26.84
C THR A 56 -2.02 -35.24 -28.23
N PRO A 57 -2.26 -34.22 -29.10
CA PRO A 57 -1.90 -32.78 -29.04
C PRO A 57 -3.00 -31.75 -29.49
N ILE A 58 -2.56 -30.48 -29.62
CA ILE A 58 -3.18 -29.31 -30.31
C ILE A 58 -4.22 -28.54 -29.45
N SER A 59 -4.13 -27.21 -29.21
CA SER A 59 -3.05 -26.21 -29.47
C SER A 59 -3.20 -24.89 -28.67
N THR A 60 -2.22 -23.98 -28.83
CA THR A 60 -2.25 -22.48 -28.84
C THR A 60 -3.30 -21.72 -27.98
N SER A 61 -2.97 -20.78 -27.08
CA SER A 61 -1.71 -20.16 -26.61
C SER A 61 -1.94 -19.48 -25.24
N GLY A 62 -0.88 -19.13 -24.49
CA GLY A 62 -0.98 -18.27 -23.29
C GLY A 62 -0.69 -18.95 -21.95
N LYS A 63 0.44 -19.65 -21.83
CA LYS A 63 0.86 -20.36 -20.61
C LYS A 63 1.29 -19.39 -19.50
N VAL A 64 0.34 -18.94 -18.67
CA VAL A 64 0.65 -18.38 -17.35
C VAL A 64 1.10 -19.53 -16.45
N PRO A 65 2.29 -19.47 -15.81
CA PRO A 65 2.65 -20.43 -14.77
C PRO A 65 1.76 -20.17 -13.55
N VAL A 66 0.71 -20.99 -13.40
CA VAL A 66 0.00 -21.10 -12.13
C VAL A 66 0.94 -21.80 -11.16
N ASN A 67 1.80 -21.02 -10.51
CA ASN A 67 2.48 -21.47 -9.31
C ASN A 67 1.41 -21.92 -8.30
N PRO A 68 1.63 -23.00 -7.53
CA PRO A 68 0.71 -23.38 -6.46
C PRO A 68 0.50 -22.18 -5.55
N ALA A 69 -0.73 -21.99 -5.04
CA ALA A 69 -1.16 -20.75 -4.41
C ALA A 69 -0.38 -20.43 -3.12
N LEU A 70 0.79 -19.83 -3.29
CA LEU A 70 1.62 -19.29 -2.22
C LEU A 70 0.84 -18.15 -1.57
N SER A 71 0.27 -18.41 -0.39
CA SER A 71 -0.35 -17.37 0.42
C SER A 71 0.75 -16.39 0.85
N TYR A 72 0.68 -15.16 0.33
CA TYR A 72 1.62 -14.08 0.68
C TYR A 72 0.98 -13.17 1.72
N VAL A 73 1.60 -13.08 2.88
CA VAL A 73 1.30 -12.07 3.89
C VAL A 73 1.84 -10.72 3.39
N THR A 74 0.96 -9.73 3.23
CA THR A 74 1.39 -8.36 2.93
C THR A 74 2.07 -7.76 4.15
N LEU A 75 3.25 -7.16 3.94
CA LEU A 75 4.00 -6.53 5.02
C LEU A 75 3.34 -5.22 5.45
N ALA A 76 2.53 -5.29 6.51
CA ALA A 76 1.74 -4.17 7.02
C ALA A 76 2.57 -3.09 7.73
N SER A 77 3.81 -3.38 8.11
CA SER A 77 4.73 -2.43 8.73
C SER A 77 6.11 -2.51 8.09
N PHE A 78 6.55 -1.39 7.52
CA PHE A 78 7.90 -1.17 7.03
C PHE A 78 8.27 0.29 7.30
N SER A 79 9.55 0.55 7.52
CA SER A 79 10.08 1.92 7.67
C SER A 79 10.84 2.30 6.41
N TRP A 80 10.91 3.59 6.07
CA TRP A 80 11.73 4.03 4.95
C TRP A 80 12.43 5.35 5.26
N ASP A 81 13.60 5.53 4.65
CA ASP A 81 14.36 6.78 4.63
C ASP A 81 14.76 7.12 3.19
N GLN A 82 15.34 8.30 3.01
CA GLN A 82 15.88 8.70 1.71
C GLN A 82 17.11 9.58 1.84
N ASP A 83 18.01 9.41 0.86
CA ASP A 83 19.10 10.33 0.56
C ASP A 83 18.71 11.19 -0.66
N ASN A 84 19.58 12.09 -1.12
CA ASN A 84 19.30 12.92 -2.30
C ASN A 84 19.05 12.07 -3.59
N ASP A 85 19.79 10.97 -3.73
CA ASP A 85 19.78 10.09 -4.92
C ASP A 85 19.13 8.71 -4.68
N LYS A 86 18.76 8.36 -3.43
CA LYS A 86 18.34 7.00 -3.05
C LYS A 86 17.15 7.00 -2.09
N VAL A 87 16.40 5.90 -2.07
CA VAL A 87 15.37 5.59 -1.07
C VAL A 87 15.71 4.23 -0.47
N LYS A 88 15.68 4.12 0.85
CA LYS A 88 16.00 2.88 1.58
C LYS A 88 14.77 2.44 2.36
N ILE A 89 14.28 1.23 2.11
CA ILE A 89 13.10 0.66 2.76
C ILE A 89 13.56 -0.49 3.65
N TYR A 90 13.27 -0.39 4.95
CA TYR A 90 13.55 -1.38 5.97
C TYR A 90 12.33 -2.23 6.23
N VAL A 91 12.48 -3.52 5.99
CA VAL A 91 11.48 -4.55 6.26
C VAL A 91 12.01 -5.43 7.39
N SER A 92 11.36 -5.40 8.55
CA SER A 92 11.73 -6.24 9.69
C SER A 92 11.27 -7.68 9.44
N LEU A 93 12.15 -8.48 8.84
CA LEU A 93 11.98 -9.91 8.62
C LEU A 93 13.28 -10.64 8.98
N GLU A 94 13.12 -11.71 9.77
CA GLU A 94 14.19 -12.59 10.24
C GLU A 94 14.19 -13.90 9.45
N GLY A 95 15.38 -14.51 9.28
CA GLY A 95 15.51 -15.81 8.59
C GLY A 95 15.25 -15.77 7.08
N VAL A 96 15.30 -14.60 6.45
CA VAL A 96 15.14 -14.46 4.99
C VAL A 96 16.35 -15.04 4.26
N ASN A 97 16.12 -16.00 3.37
CA ASN A 97 17.16 -16.54 2.48
C ASN A 97 17.22 -15.74 1.18
N GLN A 98 18.39 -15.19 0.84
CA GLN A 98 18.56 -14.31 -0.34
C GLN A 98 18.19 -14.99 -1.67
N GLU A 99 18.42 -16.31 -1.78
CA GLU A 99 18.06 -17.13 -2.95
C GLU A 99 16.54 -17.33 -3.12
N LYS A 100 15.77 -17.22 -2.03
CA LYS A 100 14.30 -17.36 -2.02
C LYS A 100 13.57 -16.03 -2.20
N ILE A 101 14.29 -14.97 -2.58
CA ILE A 101 13.72 -13.64 -2.86
C ILE A 101 13.49 -13.50 -4.36
N GLN A 102 12.24 -13.19 -4.74
CA GLN A 102 11.92 -12.70 -6.08
C GLN A 102 11.81 -11.17 -6.03
N THR A 103 12.55 -10.46 -6.88
CA THR A 103 12.54 -9.00 -6.98
C THR A 103 12.12 -8.56 -8.39
N GLU A 104 11.17 -7.63 -8.48
CA GLU A 104 10.68 -7.07 -9.73
C GLU A 104 10.64 -5.53 -9.58
N PHE A 105 11.62 -4.85 -10.17
CA PHE A 105 11.70 -3.38 -10.16
C PHE A 105 11.20 -2.81 -11.48
N LYS A 106 10.32 -1.81 -11.42
CA LYS A 106 9.83 -1.03 -12.57
C LYS A 106 10.07 0.46 -12.32
N PRO A 107 10.05 1.32 -13.35
CA PRO A 107 10.30 2.75 -13.16
C PRO A 107 9.42 3.41 -12.10
N MET A 108 8.13 3.05 -12.01
CA MET A 108 7.18 3.62 -11.05
C MET A 108 6.68 2.65 -9.96
N SER A 109 7.21 1.42 -9.85
CA SER A 109 6.71 0.43 -8.89
C SER A 109 7.77 -0.60 -8.54
N PHE A 110 7.64 -1.28 -7.40
CA PHE A 110 8.44 -2.47 -7.13
C PHE A 110 7.59 -3.57 -6.47
N ASP A 111 8.00 -4.82 -6.66
CA ASP A 111 7.45 -6.00 -6.00
C ASP A 111 8.63 -6.85 -5.50
N VAL A 112 8.65 -7.14 -4.20
CA VAL A 112 9.61 -8.05 -3.59
C VAL A 112 8.85 -9.11 -2.82
N LYS A 113 9.03 -10.36 -3.22
CA LYS A 113 8.43 -11.54 -2.59
C LYS A 113 9.50 -12.34 -1.89
N PHE A 114 9.27 -12.62 -0.61
CA PHE A 114 10.12 -13.46 0.22
C PHE A 114 9.40 -14.79 0.41
N HIS A 115 9.99 -15.87 -0.06
CA HIS A 115 9.43 -17.22 0.07
C HIS A 115 10.04 -17.95 1.25
N ASP A 116 9.23 -18.76 1.93
CA ASP A 116 9.69 -19.65 3.00
C ASP A 116 10.52 -18.93 4.10
N VAL A 117 9.95 -17.84 4.61
CA VAL A 117 10.46 -17.09 5.75
C VAL A 117 9.66 -17.54 6.97
N GLN A 118 10.28 -18.31 7.87
CA GLN A 118 9.59 -18.88 9.04
C GLN A 118 8.31 -19.66 8.67
N GLY A 119 8.34 -20.42 7.56
CA GLY A 119 7.19 -21.18 7.04
C GLY A 119 6.08 -20.33 6.40
N LYS A 120 6.28 -19.01 6.25
CA LYS A 120 5.32 -18.08 5.62
C LYS A 120 5.95 -17.38 4.42
N ASN A 121 5.14 -17.00 3.44
CA ASN A 121 5.60 -16.14 2.35
C ASN A 121 5.19 -14.70 2.64
N TYR A 122 6.06 -13.73 2.37
CA TYR A 122 5.79 -12.31 2.55
C TYR A 122 5.91 -11.57 1.23
N ARG A 123 5.13 -10.50 1.04
CA ARG A 123 5.21 -9.63 -0.13
C ARG A 123 5.27 -8.16 0.29
N CYS A 124 6.29 -7.47 -0.18
CA CYS A 124 6.46 -6.02 -0.10
C CYS A 124 6.33 -5.47 -1.53
N ALA A 125 5.18 -4.90 -1.87
CA ALA A 125 4.94 -4.36 -3.20
C ALA A 125 4.30 -2.98 -3.10
N ILE A 126 4.82 -2.01 -3.85
CA ILE A 126 4.27 -0.66 -3.97
C ILE A 126 3.88 -0.44 -5.43
N PRO A 127 2.57 -0.35 -5.75
CA PRO A 127 2.09 -0.33 -7.13
C PRO A 127 2.33 1.01 -7.83
N LYS A 128 2.47 2.11 -7.09
CA LYS A 128 2.77 3.44 -7.62
C LYS A 128 3.63 4.22 -6.63
N LEU A 129 4.90 4.38 -6.96
CA LEU A 129 5.88 5.21 -6.25
C LEU A 129 5.61 6.69 -6.56
N ASN A 130 6.04 7.57 -5.64
CA ASN A 130 5.90 9.03 -5.79
C ASN A 130 6.65 9.59 -7.02
N LYS A 131 7.83 9.04 -7.32
CA LYS A 131 8.67 9.42 -8.47
C LYS A 131 9.34 8.19 -9.08
N ASP A 132 9.88 8.38 -10.27
CA ASP A 132 10.60 7.34 -11.00
C ASP A 132 11.90 6.91 -10.31
N ILE A 133 12.18 5.62 -10.40
CA ILE A 133 13.41 4.96 -9.95
C ILE A 133 14.17 4.38 -11.16
N VAL A 134 15.45 4.02 -10.95
CA VAL A 134 16.29 3.33 -11.92
C VAL A 134 16.35 1.84 -11.54
N PRO A 135 15.56 0.95 -12.18
CA PRO A 135 15.45 -0.45 -11.77
C PRO A 135 16.81 -1.18 -11.71
N GLU A 136 17.66 -0.93 -12.71
CA GLU A 136 18.99 -1.54 -12.87
C GLU A 136 19.95 -1.24 -11.71
N LYS A 137 19.76 -0.11 -11.02
CA LYS A 137 20.61 0.29 -9.89
C LYS A 137 20.02 -0.14 -8.54
N CYS A 138 18.77 -0.58 -8.50
CA CYS A 138 18.09 -1.01 -7.28
C CYS A 138 18.73 -2.30 -6.72
N LYS A 139 18.78 -2.41 -5.40
CA LYS A 139 19.45 -3.53 -4.69
C LYS A 139 18.62 -3.98 -3.50
N VAL A 140 18.61 -5.26 -3.22
CA VAL A 140 18.07 -5.82 -1.97
C VAL A 140 19.23 -6.38 -1.16
N LEU A 141 19.39 -5.88 0.06
CA LEU A 141 20.38 -6.36 1.02
C LEU A 141 19.65 -7.07 2.16
N VAL A 142 19.91 -8.37 2.32
CA VAL A 142 19.41 -9.14 3.45
C VAL A 142 20.37 -8.97 4.63
N LYS A 143 19.83 -8.69 5.82
CA LYS A 143 20.54 -8.76 7.10
C LYS A 143 19.82 -9.78 8.01
N PRO A 144 20.46 -10.34 9.04
CA PRO A 144 19.87 -11.38 9.88
C PRO A 144 18.49 -11.02 10.45
N THR A 145 18.29 -9.75 10.82
CA THR A 145 17.06 -9.23 11.47
C THR A 145 16.20 -8.32 10.59
N ARG A 146 16.62 -8.01 9.36
CA ARG A 146 15.89 -7.11 8.46
C ARG A 146 16.38 -7.17 7.03
N VAL A 147 15.46 -6.97 6.09
CA VAL A 147 15.79 -6.71 4.69
C VAL A 147 15.85 -5.20 4.45
N VAL A 148 16.81 -4.75 3.65
CA VAL A 148 16.98 -3.36 3.21
C VAL A 148 16.85 -3.30 1.69
N ILE A 149 15.75 -2.77 1.19
CA ILE A 149 15.51 -2.53 -0.24
C ILE A 149 16.00 -1.12 -0.55
N THR A 150 17.07 -1.00 -1.35
CA THR A 150 17.62 0.29 -1.80
C THR A 150 17.16 0.57 -3.22
N LEU A 151 16.31 1.56 -3.38
CA LEU A 151 15.88 2.09 -4.67
C LEU A 151 16.75 3.29 -5.05
N PHE A 152 17.18 3.38 -6.31
CA PHE A 152 17.87 4.56 -6.82
C PHE A 152 16.87 5.46 -7.53
N LYS A 153 16.84 6.75 -7.18
CA LYS A 153 15.93 7.72 -7.80
C LYS A 153 16.40 8.02 -9.23
N ALA A 154 15.48 8.15 -10.18
CA ALA A 154 15.79 8.55 -11.55
C ALA A 154 16.12 10.05 -11.64
N SER A 155 15.50 10.87 -10.79
CA SER A 155 15.80 12.30 -10.63
C SER A 155 16.14 12.62 -9.18
N LYS A 156 17.09 13.53 -8.99
CA LYS A 156 17.56 13.97 -7.67
C LYS A 156 16.48 14.81 -6.98
N GLY A 157 16.30 14.61 -5.68
CA GLY A 157 15.37 15.40 -4.88
C GLY A 157 14.62 14.59 -3.84
N ASN A 158 13.87 15.30 -3.00
CA ASN A 158 13.17 14.71 -1.87
C ASN A 158 11.75 14.23 -2.25
N TRP A 159 11.37 13.05 -1.78
CA TRP A 159 10.04 12.48 -1.95
C TRP A 159 9.18 12.82 -0.72
N SER A 160 8.03 13.48 -0.90
CA SER A 160 7.13 13.83 0.22
C SER A 160 6.49 12.61 0.90
N ASP A 161 6.30 11.54 0.13
CA ASP A 161 5.83 10.21 0.57
C ASP A 161 6.49 9.13 -0.30
N LEU A 162 6.43 7.87 0.12
CA LEU A 162 6.91 6.73 -0.68
C LEU A 162 5.86 6.32 -1.72
N HIS A 163 4.59 6.31 -1.33
CA HIS A 163 3.47 6.06 -2.23
C HIS A 163 3.13 7.33 -3.01
N TYR A 164 2.66 7.16 -4.25
CA TYR A 164 1.97 8.24 -4.93
C TYR A 164 0.66 8.56 -4.22
N LYS A 165 0.68 9.62 -3.41
CA LYS A 165 -0.54 10.26 -2.91
C LYS A 165 -1.00 11.25 -3.98
N GLU A 166 -2.15 10.96 -4.56
CA GLU A 166 -2.79 11.87 -5.49
C GLU A 166 -3.26 13.10 -4.72
N ASP A 167 -2.68 14.25 -5.07
CA ASP A 167 -2.90 15.51 -4.38
C ASP A 167 -4.26 16.08 -4.80
N LYS A 168 -5.32 15.61 -4.13
CA LYS A 168 -6.73 15.98 -4.37
C LYS A 168 -7.04 17.46 -4.13
N LEU A 169 -6.03 18.28 -3.80
CA LEU A 169 -6.14 19.71 -3.51
C LEU A 169 -5.43 20.58 -4.56
N LYS A 170 -5.13 20.03 -5.74
CA LYS A 170 -4.71 20.83 -6.90
C LYS A 170 -5.94 21.21 -7.74
N PRO A 171 -6.52 22.42 -7.57
CA PRO A 171 -7.32 22.99 -8.63
C PRO A 171 -6.46 23.06 -9.88
N ASN A 172 -7.03 22.70 -11.02
CA ASN A 172 -6.27 22.58 -12.25
C ASN A 172 -5.86 23.99 -12.73
N LEU A 173 -4.66 24.41 -12.35
CA LEU A 173 -3.99 25.62 -12.84
C LEU A 173 -3.48 25.34 -14.27
N ASP A 174 -4.43 25.09 -15.17
CA ASP A 174 -4.25 25.23 -16.61
C ASP A 174 -3.78 26.67 -16.87
N LYS A 175 -2.51 26.81 -17.24
CA LYS A 175 -1.82 28.10 -17.41
C LYS A 175 -2.30 28.93 -18.60
N GLU A 176 -3.40 28.51 -19.24
CA GLU A 176 -4.03 29.19 -20.37
C GLU A 176 -5.39 29.82 -20.04
N ARG A 177 -5.99 29.54 -18.87
CA ARG A 177 -7.19 30.28 -18.45
C ARG A 177 -6.79 31.60 -17.82
N ASP A 178 -7.22 32.69 -18.45
CA ASP A 178 -7.08 34.05 -17.94
C ASP A 178 -7.37 34.13 -16.43
N PRO A 179 -6.58 34.88 -15.64
CA PRO A 179 -6.81 35.00 -14.20
C PRO A 179 -8.22 35.54 -13.87
N MET A 180 -8.82 36.31 -14.78
CA MET A 180 -10.22 36.75 -14.69
C MET A 180 -11.22 35.57 -14.81
N ALA A 181 -10.96 34.60 -15.69
CA ALA A 181 -11.80 33.42 -15.89
C ALA A 181 -11.71 32.45 -14.70
N GLY A 182 -10.51 32.26 -14.13
CA GLY A 182 -10.33 31.43 -12.92
C GLY A 182 -11.09 31.96 -11.70
N ILE A 183 -11.16 33.29 -11.54
CA ILE A 183 -11.96 33.93 -10.47
C ILE A 183 -13.46 33.73 -10.71
N MET A 184 -13.92 33.79 -11.96
CA MET A 184 -15.33 33.60 -12.31
C MET A 184 -15.80 32.15 -12.07
N ASP A 185 -14.96 31.17 -12.39
CA ASP A 185 -15.25 29.74 -12.13
C ASP A 185 -15.29 29.45 -10.62
N LEU A 186 -14.34 30.02 -9.85
CA LEU A 186 -14.31 29.92 -8.40
C LEU A 186 -15.54 30.53 -7.74
N MET A 187 -15.98 31.72 -8.19
CA MET A 187 -17.21 32.36 -7.69
C MET A 187 -18.47 31.57 -8.07
N LYS A 188 -18.51 30.93 -9.23
CA LYS A 188 -19.62 30.06 -9.63
C LYS A 188 -19.71 28.83 -8.72
N ASN A 189 -18.59 28.14 -8.48
CA ASN A 189 -18.57 26.95 -7.63
C ASN A 189 -18.97 27.29 -6.17
N MET A 190 -18.63 28.48 -5.68
CA MET A 190 -19.11 28.99 -4.38
C MET A 190 -20.59 29.39 -4.37
N TYR A 191 -21.17 29.74 -5.53
CA TYR A 191 -22.62 30.01 -5.65
C TYR A 191 -23.44 28.71 -5.76
N GLU A 192 -22.90 27.67 -6.38
CA GLU A 192 -23.61 26.40 -6.58
C GLU A 192 -23.64 25.55 -5.28
N ASP A 193 -22.52 25.42 -4.57
CA ASP A 193 -22.43 24.70 -3.28
C ASP A 193 -22.80 25.56 -2.05
N GLY A 194 -22.97 26.87 -2.20
CA GLY A 194 -23.15 27.82 -1.10
C GLY A 194 -24.58 27.91 -0.55
N ASP A 195 -24.72 28.15 0.75
CA ASP A 195 -25.98 28.52 1.41
C ASP A 195 -26.54 29.84 0.84
N ASP A 196 -27.85 30.06 0.93
CA ASP A 196 -28.55 31.15 0.22
C ASP A 196 -28.09 32.56 0.63
N ASP A 197 -27.53 32.73 1.83
CA ASP A 197 -26.94 33.97 2.29
C ASP A 197 -25.58 34.28 1.60
N MET A 198 -24.80 33.24 1.33
CA MET A 198 -23.55 33.34 0.56
C MET A 198 -23.84 33.66 -0.91
N LYS A 199 -24.87 33.02 -1.49
CA LYS A 199 -25.37 33.32 -2.84
C LYS A 199 -25.76 34.80 -3.00
N ARG A 200 -26.53 35.35 -2.05
CA ARG A 200 -26.89 36.78 -2.03
C ARG A 200 -25.66 37.69 -1.95
N THR A 201 -24.69 37.34 -1.13
CA THR A 201 -23.47 38.14 -0.93
C THR A 201 -22.61 38.19 -2.19
N ILE A 202 -22.43 37.06 -2.88
CA ILE A 202 -21.70 36.98 -4.16
C ILE A 202 -22.46 37.74 -5.26
N ALA A 203 -23.78 37.55 -5.37
CA ALA A 203 -24.61 38.27 -6.35
C ALA A 203 -24.58 39.80 -6.14
N LYS A 204 -24.57 40.26 -4.88
CA LYS A 204 -24.42 41.67 -4.52
C LYS A 204 -23.04 42.20 -4.94
N ALA A 205 -21.96 41.50 -4.58
CA ALA A 205 -20.60 41.89 -4.97
C ALA A 205 -20.42 41.99 -6.49
N TRP A 206 -21.02 41.05 -7.25
CA TRP A 206 -20.99 41.07 -8.71
C TRP A 206 -21.78 42.24 -9.31
N THR A 207 -22.89 42.64 -8.66
CA THR A 207 -23.70 43.80 -9.06
C THR A 207 -23.02 45.13 -8.72
N ASP A 208 -22.41 45.25 -7.55
CA ASP A 208 -21.67 46.45 -7.11
C ASP A 208 -20.41 46.66 -7.98
N ALA A 209 -19.67 45.58 -8.29
CA ALA A 209 -18.52 45.63 -9.20
C ALA A 209 -18.91 46.03 -10.64
N ARG A 210 -20.04 45.52 -11.16
CA ARG A 210 -20.51 45.84 -12.52
C ARG A 210 -21.16 47.22 -12.63
N SER A 211 -21.71 47.75 -11.54
CA SER A 211 -22.33 49.09 -11.50
C SER A 211 -21.35 50.22 -11.18
N GLY A 212 -20.06 49.91 -10.97
CA GLY A 212 -19.02 50.90 -10.68
C GLY A 212 -19.15 51.58 -9.31
N LYS A 213 -20.04 51.07 -8.44
CA LYS A 213 -20.22 51.57 -7.08
C LYS A 213 -19.27 50.86 -6.14
N THR A 214 -18.04 51.37 -6.06
CA THR A 214 -17.15 51.11 -4.92
C THR A 214 -17.79 51.67 -3.66
N ALA A 215 -18.51 50.82 -2.93
CA ALA A 215 -18.96 51.13 -1.57
C ALA A 215 -17.71 51.21 -0.67
N ASP A 216 -17.23 52.43 -0.43
CA ASP A 216 -16.11 52.71 0.47
C ASP A 216 -16.41 52.22 1.90
N PRO A 217 -15.69 51.21 2.43
CA PRO A 217 -15.94 50.67 3.76
C PRO A 217 -15.53 51.61 4.91
N LEU A 218 -14.83 52.71 4.64
CA LEU A 218 -14.22 53.54 5.69
C LEU A 218 -15.05 54.74 6.15
N LYS A 219 -16.24 54.99 5.59
CA LYS A 219 -17.11 56.12 5.98
C LYS A 219 -17.88 55.92 7.31
N GLY A 220 -17.33 55.12 8.22
CA GLY A 220 -17.90 54.82 9.55
C GLY A 220 -17.11 55.37 10.74
N TYR A 221 -15.89 55.85 10.54
CA TYR A 221 -15.03 56.39 11.61
C TYR A 221 -14.67 57.85 11.33
N ARG A 222 -15.46 58.77 11.90
CA ARG A 222 -15.10 60.18 12.08
C ARG A 222 -15.77 60.73 13.34
#